data_AF-A3XCX7-F1
#
_entry.id   AF-A3XCX7-F1
#
_cell.length_a   1.000
_cell.length_b   1.000
_cell.length_c   1.000
_cell.angle_alpha   90.00
_cell.angle_beta   90.00
_cell.angle_gamma   90.00
#
_symmetry.space_group_name_H-M   'P 1'
#
loop_
_entity.id
_entity.type
_entity.pdbx_description
1 polymer ?
#
loop_
_entity_poly.entity_id
_entity_poly.type
_entity_poly.pdbx_seq_one_letter_code
_entity_poly.pdbx_strand_id
1 'polypeptide(L)'
;MRRVGSGAIINDQKGGSSVNHQIVNLLPGLYFVATPLGTARDITLRALDVLASADLIAAEDTRSLRRLMEIHGVPLGERQVIAYHDHSGVGARGKLLSALEAGKSVAYASEAGMPLIADPGYGLSKAASEAGYLVTSAPGATAVTTALALAGLPTDAFFFAGFLPNASGARRKRLEEVAAIPGTLALLRIPQTDCRLGGRYGRSVGQSPGGALP
;
A
#
# COMPACT_ATOMS: atom_id res chain seq x y z
N MET A 1 23.90 31.28 3.67
CA MET A 1 22.68 30.47 3.88
C MET A 1 21.80 30.62 2.63
N ARG A 2 21.96 29.73 1.64
CA ARG A 2 21.24 29.83 0.36
C ARG A 2 19.84 29.21 0.53
N ARG A 3 18.78 29.98 0.24
CA ARG A 3 17.42 29.46 0.11
C ARG A 3 17.40 28.50 -1.08
N VAL A 4 17.10 27.23 -0.82
CA VAL A 4 16.74 26.28 -1.87
C VAL A 4 15.34 26.64 -2.32
N GLY A 5 15.20 26.98 -3.60
CA GLY A 5 13.96 27.40 -4.21
C GLY A 5 12.90 26.30 -4.16
N SER A 6 11.69 26.71 -3.83
CA SER A 6 10.45 25.94 -4.04
C SER A 6 10.25 25.79 -5.55
N GLY A 7 10.81 24.72 -6.11
CA GLY A 7 10.57 24.30 -7.49
C GLY A 7 9.31 23.47 -7.54
N ALA A 8 8.30 23.96 -8.26
CA ALA A 8 6.98 23.39 -8.49
C ALA A 8 6.92 21.85 -8.53
N ILE A 9 6.12 21.26 -7.63
CA ILE A 9 5.85 19.81 -7.55
C ILE A 9 4.79 19.35 -8.57
N ILE A 10 4.11 20.29 -9.24
CA ILE A 10 3.06 19.98 -10.21
C ILE A 10 3.65 20.12 -11.61
N ASN A 11 4.05 18.99 -12.18
CA ASN A 11 4.43 18.93 -13.59
C ASN A 11 3.14 18.99 -14.41
N ASP A 12 2.76 20.18 -14.86
CA ASP A 12 1.55 20.44 -15.65
C ASP A 12 1.79 20.03 -17.11
N GLN A 13 1.70 18.72 -17.37
CA GLN A 13 1.60 18.22 -18.74
C GLN A 13 0.18 18.48 -19.23
N LYS A 14 0.06 19.48 -20.12
CA LYS A 14 -1.19 19.88 -20.77
C LYS A 14 -1.94 18.67 -21.34
N GLY A 15 -3.22 18.58 -20.99
CA GLY A 15 -4.12 17.48 -21.31
C GLY A 15 -4.11 17.06 -22.78
N GLY A 16 -4.17 15.73 -22.97
CA GLY A 16 -4.14 15.10 -24.27
C GLY A 16 -4.31 13.60 -24.17
N SER A 17 -5.38 13.13 -23.52
CA SER A 17 -5.84 11.75 -23.66
C SER A 17 -7.25 11.59 -23.07
N SER A 18 -8.13 10.85 -23.75
CA SER A 18 -9.45 10.44 -23.23
C SER A 18 -9.37 9.36 -22.15
N VAL A 19 -8.16 8.97 -21.71
CA VAL A 19 -7.90 7.98 -20.68
C VAL A 19 -7.15 8.58 -19.49
N ASN A 20 -7.33 7.99 -18.31
CA ASN A 20 -6.82 8.50 -17.02
C ASN A 20 -5.31 8.26 -16.79
N HIS A 21 -4.56 7.83 -17.81
CA HIS A 21 -3.13 7.49 -17.70
C HIS A 21 -2.32 8.09 -18.85
N GLN A 22 -1.05 8.34 -18.58
CA GLN A 22 -0.05 8.77 -19.53
C GLN A 22 1.05 7.70 -19.67
N ILE A 23 1.52 7.49 -20.90
CA ILE A 23 2.72 6.68 -21.13
C ILE A 23 3.94 7.56 -20.93
N VAL A 24 4.75 7.22 -19.94
CA VAL A 24 5.94 7.98 -19.53
C VAL A 24 7.17 7.10 -19.58
N ASN A 25 8.34 7.71 -19.77
CA ASN A 25 9.60 6.96 -19.65
C ASN A 25 9.96 6.80 -18.17
N LEU A 26 9.88 5.57 -17.65
CA LEU A 26 10.29 5.27 -16.28
C LEU A 26 11.80 4.99 -16.22
N LEU A 27 12.45 5.49 -15.17
CA LEU A 27 13.81 5.06 -14.87
C LEU A 27 13.82 3.58 -14.48
N PRO A 28 14.88 2.83 -14.80
CA PRO A 28 15.06 1.47 -14.30
C PRO A 28 14.95 1.43 -12.76
N GLY A 29 14.18 0.50 -12.22
CA GLY A 29 13.91 0.46 -10.78
C GLY A 29 12.60 -0.22 -10.39
N LEU A 30 12.41 -0.38 -9.08
CA LEU A 30 11.23 -0.94 -8.45
C LEU A 30 10.27 0.19 -8.03
N TYR A 31 9.04 0.12 -8.50
CA TYR A 31 7.97 1.08 -8.25
C TYR A 31 6.84 0.41 -7.47
N PHE A 32 6.67 0.77 -6.20
CA PHE A 32 5.52 0.34 -5.40
C PHE A 32 4.27 1.15 -5.77
N VAL A 33 3.20 0.49 -6.19
CA VAL A 33 1.96 1.12 -6.61
C VAL A 33 0.87 0.82 -5.58
N ALA A 34 0.36 1.87 -4.94
CA ALA A 34 -0.80 1.74 -4.08
C ALA A 34 -2.06 1.44 -4.89
N THR A 35 -2.80 0.41 -4.50
CA THR A 35 -4.08 0.02 -5.09
C THR A 35 -5.25 0.52 -4.22
N PRO A 36 -6.46 0.64 -4.79
CA PRO A 36 -7.62 1.04 -4.01
C PRO A 36 -8.01 0.05 -2.90
N LEU A 37 -8.66 0.55 -1.85
CA LEU A 37 -9.17 -0.27 -0.73
C LEU A 37 -10.60 -0.78 -0.94
N GLY A 38 -11.25 -0.40 -2.04
CA GLY A 38 -12.61 -0.83 -2.35
C GLY A 38 -13.23 -0.18 -3.58
N THR A 39 -13.04 1.13 -3.78
CA THR A 39 -13.52 1.81 -5.00
C THR A 39 -12.38 2.05 -5.97
N ALA A 40 -12.53 1.62 -7.22
CA ALA A 40 -11.48 1.74 -8.24
C ALA A 40 -10.98 3.19 -8.43
N ARG A 41 -11.81 4.20 -8.10
CA ARG A 41 -11.50 5.63 -8.25
C ARG A 41 -10.50 6.18 -7.22
N ASP A 42 -10.16 5.44 -6.17
CA ASP A 42 -9.16 5.88 -5.19
C ASP A 42 -7.72 5.70 -5.67
N ILE A 43 -7.52 5.18 -6.88
CA ILE A 43 -6.20 5.08 -7.49
C ILE A 43 -5.70 6.46 -7.93
N THR A 44 -4.40 6.72 -7.78
CA THR A 44 -3.81 7.99 -8.23
C THR A 44 -3.48 7.96 -9.73
N LEU A 45 -3.47 9.13 -10.38
CA LEU A 45 -3.05 9.25 -11.77
C LEU A 45 -1.63 8.70 -11.98
N ARG A 46 -0.71 9.02 -11.07
CA ARG A 46 0.67 8.50 -11.14
C ARG A 46 0.76 6.98 -11.00
N ALA A 47 -0.11 6.36 -10.20
CA ALA A 47 -0.19 4.90 -10.14
C ALA A 47 -0.59 4.32 -11.49
N LEU A 48 -1.56 4.94 -12.18
CA LEU A 48 -1.96 4.53 -13.53
C LEU A 48 -0.82 4.74 -14.54
N ASP A 49 -0.10 5.85 -14.49
CA ASP A 49 1.05 6.11 -15.38
C ASP A 49 2.13 5.04 -15.22
N VAL A 50 2.46 4.69 -13.96
CA VAL A 50 3.43 3.63 -13.66
C VAL A 50 2.95 2.27 -14.17
N LEU A 51 1.69 1.91 -13.92
CA LEU A 51 1.11 0.65 -14.42
C LEU A 51 1.01 0.60 -15.94
N ALA A 52 0.85 1.73 -16.62
CA ALA A 52 0.83 1.81 -18.06
C ALA A 52 2.24 1.72 -18.68
N SER A 53 3.25 2.18 -17.96
CA SER A 53 4.60 2.39 -18.51
C SER A 53 5.66 1.36 -18.08
N ALA A 54 5.48 0.67 -16.95
CA ALA A 54 6.47 -0.28 -16.45
C ALA A 54 6.67 -1.47 -17.40
N ASP A 55 7.92 -1.91 -17.55
CA ASP A 55 8.31 -3.04 -18.42
C ASP A 55 7.80 -4.38 -17.90
N LEU A 56 7.77 -4.52 -16.57
CA LEU A 56 7.31 -5.72 -15.87
C LEU A 56 6.38 -5.34 -14.74
N ILE A 57 5.29 -6.08 -14.60
CA ILE A 57 4.32 -5.88 -13.52
C ILE A 57 4.36 -7.09 -12.60
N ALA A 58 4.37 -6.83 -11.30
CA ALA A 58 4.23 -7.81 -10.24
C ALA A 58 3.03 -7.46 -9.37
N ALA A 59 2.27 -8.46 -8.96
CA ALA A 59 1.09 -8.26 -8.14
C ALA A 59 0.91 -9.40 -7.15
N GLU A 60 0.38 -9.11 -5.96
CA GLU A 60 -0.08 -10.14 -5.04
C GLU A 60 -1.24 -10.95 -5.65
N ASP A 61 -2.31 -10.27 -6.06
CA ASP A 61 -3.38 -10.85 -6.88
C ASP A 61 -3.38 -10.26 -8.30
N THR A 62 -2.85 -11.05 -9.22
CA THR A 62 -2.80 -10.70 -10.65
C THR A 62 -4.18 -10.55 -11.30
N ARG A 63 -5.23 -11.21 -10.79
CA ARG A 63 -6.59 -11.12 -11.35
C ARG A 63 -7.21 -9.78 -10.99
N SER A 64 -7.13 -9.41 -9.72
CA SER A 64 -7.62 -8.13 -9.22
C SER A 64 -6.90 -6.95 -9.85
N LEU A 65 -5.57 -7.02 -10.00
CA LEU A 65 -4.81 -5.97 -10.69
C LEU A 65 -5.23 -5.83 -12.17
N ARG A 66 -5.36 -6.94 -12.90
CA ARG A 66 -5.82 -6.91 -14.30
C ARG A 66 -7.20 -6.27 -14.43
N ARG A 67 -8.12 -6.60 -13.52
CA ARG A 67 -9.45 -5.99 -13.49
C ARG A 67 -9.40 -4.49 -13.21
N LEU A 68 -8.53 -4.06 -12.29
CA LEU A 68 -8.32 -2.63 -12.01
C LEU A 68 -7.78 -1.89 -13.23
N MET A 69 -6.80 -2.48 -13.94
CA MET A 69 -6.27 -1.92 -15.18
C MET A 69 -7.34 -1.81 -16.27
N GLU A 70 -8.19 -2.84 -16.44
CA GLU A 70 -9.33 -2.81 -17.37
C GLU A 70 -10.31 -1.67 -17.07
N ILE A 71 -10.69 -1.48 -15.79
CA ILE A 71 -11.62 -0.42 -15.36
C ILE A 71 -11.10 0.96 -15.76
N HIS A 72 -9.80 1.19 -15.69
CA HIS A 72 -9.15 2.46 -16.03
C HIS A 72 -8.61 2.54 -17.45
N GLY A 73 -8.85 1.52 -18.27
CA GLY A 73 -8.39 1.44 -19.65
C GLY A 73 -6.86 1.38 -19.79
N VAL A 74 -6.13 0.94 -18.77
CA VAL A 74 -4.67 0.76 -18.82
C VAL A 74 -4.34 -0.48 -19.65
N PRO A 75 -3.71 -0.35 -20.82
CA PRO A 75 -3.46 -1.49 -21.69
C PRO A 75 -2.34 -2.37 -21.14
N LEU A 76 -2.54 -3.68 -21.06
CA LEU A 76 -1.45 -4.58 -20.68
C LEU A 76 -0.39 -4.72 -21.79
N GLY A 77 -0.83 -4.74 -23.05
CA GLY A 77 0.06 -5.02 -24.19
C GLY A 77 0.71 -6.40 -24.08
N GLU A 78 1.98 -6.50 -24.44
CA GLU A 78 2.77 -7.75 -24.39
C GLU A 78 3.41 -8.02 -23.02
N ARG A 79 3.14 -7.16 -22.04
CA ARG A 79 3.80 -7.19 -20.73
C ARG A 79 3.29 -8.34 -19.88
N GLN A 80 4.22 -8.93 -19.13
CA GLN A 80 3.89 -10.00 -18.19
C GLN A 80 3.46 -9.43 -16.84
N VAL A 81 2.48 -10.08 -16.21
CA VAL A 81 2.12 -9.85 -14.80
C VAL A 81 2.53 -11.08 -14.00
N ILE A 82 3.50 -10.92 -13.11
CA ILE A 82 4.02 -11.97 -12.24
C ILE A 82 3.29 -11.94 -10.90
N ALA A 83 2.78 -13.09 -10.45
CA ALA A 83 2.27 -13.23 -9.09
C ALA A 83 3.43 -13.18 -8.09
N TYR A 84 3.37 -12.28 -7.11
CA TYR A 84 4.38 -12.13 -6.06
C TYR A 84 3.76 -11.73 -4.71
N HIS A 85 3.96 -12.58 -3.71
CA HIS A 85 3.58 -12.42 -2.31
C HIS A 85 4.65 -13.07 -1.41
N ASP A 86 4.56 -12.96 -0.08
CA ASP A 86 5.65 -13.40 0.81
C ASP A 86 5.90 -14.92 0.82
N HIS A 87 4.91 -15.72 0.39
CA HIS A 87 5.06 -17.17 0.17
C HIS A 87 5.47 -17.54 -1.26
N SER A 88 5.67 -16.56 -2.14
CA SER A 88 6.16 -16.81 -3.47
C SER A 88 7.56 -17.42 -3.39
N GLY A 89 7.77 -18.53 -4.09
CA GLY A 89 9.06 -19.22 -4.10
C GLY A 89 10.21 -18.31 -4.55
N VAL A 90 11.43 -18.68 -4.17
CA VAL A 90 12.67 -17.95 -4.48
C VAL A 90 12.77 -17.55 -5.96
N GLY A 91 12.23 -18.37 -6.87
CA GLY A 91 12.22 -18.11 -8.31
C GLY A 91 11.42 -16.86 -8.73
N ALA A 92 10.32 -16.51 -8.06
CA ALA A 92 9.54 -15.31 -8.41
C ALA A 92 10.32 -14.04 -8.07
N ARG A 93 10.94 -13.99 -6.89
CA ARG A 93 11.82 -12.88 -6.49
C ARG A 93 13.01 -12.75 -7.44
N GLY A 94 13.64 -13.89 -7.78
CA GLY A 94 14.77 -13.93 -8.72
C GLY A 94 14.42 -13.30 -10.07
N LYS A 95 13.25 -13.62 -10.65
CA LYS A 95 12.79 -13.01 -11.91
C LYS A 95 12.66 -11.49 -11.83
N LEU A 96 12.12 -10.97 -10.72
CA LEU A 96 11.99 -9.51 -10.53
C LEU A 96 13.35 -8.85 -10.38
N LEU A 97 14.27 -9.44 -9.61
CA LEU A 97 15.63 -8.92 -9.46
C LEU A 97 16.42 -8.97 -10.76
N SER A 98 16.32 -10.05 -11.54
CA SER A 98 16.96 -10.14 -12.86
C SER A 98 16.41 -9.11 -13.85
N ALA A 99 15.12 -8.74 -13.74
CA ALA A 99 14.56 -7.66 -14.55
C ALA A 99 15.18 -6.30 -14.18
N LEU A 100 15.33 -6.03 -12.87
CA LEU A 100 16.02 -4.82 -12.39
C LEU A 100 17.47 -4.77 -12.85
N GLU A 101 18.19 -5.90 -12.75
CA GLU A 101 19.58 -6.05 -13.22
C GLU A 101 19.71 -5.79 -14.73
N ALA A 102 18.72 -6.23 -15.52
CA ALA A 102 18.64 -5.94 -16.95
C ALA A 102 18.24 -4.48 -17.28
N GLY A 103 18.18 -3.59 -16.28
CA GLY A 103 17.85 -2.19 -16.47
C GLY A 103 16.36 -1.94 -16.75
N LYS A 104 15.46 -2.83 -16.31
CA LYS A 104 14.01 -2.66 -16.51
C LYS A 104 13.34 -1.95 -15.34
N SER A 105 12.21 -1.33 -15.64
CA SER A 105 11.27 -0.82 -14.65
C SER A 105 10.28 -1.92 -14.22
N VAL A 106 10.12 -2.10 -12.90
CA VAL A 106 9.24 -3.11 -12.32
C VAL A 106 8.19 -2.42 -11.45
N ALA A 107 6.92 -2.52 -11.81
CA ALA A 107 5.81 -2.08 -10.95
C ALA A 107 5.35 -3.22 -10.03
N TYR A 108 5.26 -2.98 -8.72
CA TYR A 108 4.68 -3.91 -7.76
C TYR A 108 3.41 -3.32 -7.15
N ALA A 109 2.29 -4.03 -7.27
CA ALA A 109 1.01 -3.66 -6.66
C ALA A 109 0.59 -4.68 -5.60
N SER A 110 0.19 -4.21 -4.41
CA SER A 110 -0.44 -5.07 -3.40
C SER A 110 -1.91 -5.33 -3.74
N GLU A 111 -2.53 -6.30 -3.08
CA GLU A 111 -3.95 -6.62 -3.27
C GLU A 111 -4.84 -5.41 -3.01
N ALA A 112 -4.61 -4.70 -1.91
CA ALA A 112 -5.36 -3.51 -1.53
C ALA A 112 -4.52 -2.54 -0.70
N GLY A 113 -4.48 -1.28 -1.10
CA GLY A 113 -3.83 -0.21 -0.34
C GLY A 113 -2.36 -0.04 -0.70
N MET A 114 -1.57 0.44 0.27
CA MET A 114 -0.16 0.76 0.09
C MET A 114 0.70 -0.48 0.35
N PRO A 115 1.51 -0.94 -0.63
CA PRO A 115 2.46 -2.03 -0.42
C PRO A 115 3.34 -1.82 0.82
N LEU A 116 3.78 -2.92 1.44
CA LEU A 116 4.63 -2.96 2.64
C LEU A 116 3.92 -2.60 3.96
N ILE A 117 2.70 -2.05 3.95
CA ILE A 117 1.96 -1.69 5.16
C ILE A 117 1.03 -2.83 5.54
N ALA A 118 1.56 -3.76 6.34
CA ALA A 118 0.90 -5.03 6.68
C ALA A 118 0.60 -5.94 5.47
N ASP A 119 1.30 -5.68 4.37
CA ASP A 119 1.23 -6.37 3.08
C ASP A 119 2.61 -6.94 2.71
N PRO A 120 2.67 -7.95 1.81
CA PRO A 120 3.92 -8.49 1.31
C PRO A 120 4.76 -7.46 0.54
N GLY A 121 6.01 -7.83 0.27
CA GLY A 121 6.93 -7.03 -0.56
C GLY A 121 8.16 -6.51 0.17
N TYR A 122 8.22 -6.59 1.50
CA TYR A 122 9.36 -6.12 2.28
C TYR A 122 10.67 -6.80 1.86
N GLY A 123 10.64 -8.13 1.65
CA GLY A 123 11.80 -8.88 1.17
C GLY A 123 12.28 -8.45 -0.22
N LEU A 124 11.36 -8.02 -1.11
CA LEU A 124 11.72 -7.51 -2.44
C LEU A 124 12.30 -6.10 -2.34
N SER A 125 11.67 -5.21 -1.57
CA SER A 125 12.17 -3.85 -1.33
C SER A 125 13.58 -3.89 -0.76
N LYS A 126 13.80 -4.72 0.26
CA LYS A 126 15.11 -4.86 0.92
C LYS A 126 16.17 -5.32 -0.07
N ALA A 127 15.91 -6.41 -0.79
CA ALA A 127 16.86 -6.96 -1.76
C ALA A 127 17.18 -5.96 -2.89
N ALA A 128 16.18 -5.23 -3.39
CA ALA A 128 16.39 -4.24 -4.43
C ALA A 128 17.23 -3.05 -3.94
N SER A 129 16.93 -2.53 -2.74
CA SER A 129 17.70 -1.45 -2.13
C SER A 129 19.14 -1.85 -1.81
N GLU A 130 19.36 -3.06 -1.28
CA GLU A 130 20.70 -3.58 -0.98
C GLU A 130 21.55 -3.77 -2.24
N ALA A 131 20.93 -4.08 -3.38
CA ALA A 131 21.58 -4.16 -4.69
C ALA A 131 21.80 -2.78 -5.35
N GLY A 132 21.38 -1.68 -4.71
CA GLY A 132 21.57 -0.32 -5.22
C GLY A 132 20.60 0.10 -6.32
N TYR A 133 19.51 -0.63 -6.55
CA TYR A 133 18.49 -0.25 -7.51
C TYR A 133 17.63 0.90 -6.99
N LEU A 134 17.07 1.70 -7.91
CA LEU A 134 16.05 2.69 -7.56
C LEU A 134 14.84 1.96 -6.97
N VAL A 135 14.47 2.32 -5.74
CA VAL A 135 13.23 1.89 -5.10
C VAL A 135 12.40 3.13 -4.81
N THR A 136 11.21 3.21 -5.41
CA THR A 136 10.29 4.34 -5.25
C THR A 136 8.86 3.85 -5.16
N SER A 137 7.92 4.75 -4.90
CA SER A 137 6.51 4.43 -4.79
C SER A 137 5.65 5.47 -5.48
N ALA A 138 4.55 5.04 -6.11
CA ALA A 138 3.36 5.84 -6.35
C ALA A 138 2.44 5.75 -5.11
N PRO A 139 2.35 6.81 -4.29
CA PRO A 139 1.54 6.81 -3.08
C PRO A 139 0.06 6.74 -3.44
N GLY A 140 -0.74 6.32 -2.48
CA GLY A 140 -2.19 6.22 -2.63
C GLY A 140 -2.86 5.78 -1.34
N ALA A 141 -3.98 5.08 -1.49
CA ALA A 141 -4.85 4.70 -0.39
C ALA A 141 -4.14 3.82 0.65
N THR A 142 -4.43 4.06 1.93
CA THR A 142 -4.07 3.16 3.04
C THR A 142 -5.18 3.14 4.07
N ALA A 143 -5.52 1.95 4.57
CA ALA A 143 -6.61 1.78 5.51
C ALA A 143 -6.32 2.49 6.84
N VAL A 144 -5.05 2.54 7.25
CA VAL A 144 -4.61 3.07 8.54
C VAL A 144 -4.88 4.58 8.62
N THR A 145 -4.35 5.36 7.68
CA THR A 145 -4.52 6.83 7.73
C THR A 145 -5.95 7.24 7.41
N THR A 146 -6.64 6.50 6.53
CA THR A 146 -8.08 6.70 6.28
C THR A 146 -8.89 6.50 7.57
N ALA A 147 -8.63 5.43 8.32
CA ALA A 147 -9.30 5.18 9.59
C ALA A 147 -8.99 6.26 10.64
N LEU A 148 -7.71 6.68 10.75
CA LEU A 148 -7.30 7.74 11.68
C LEU A 148 -7.99 9.08 11.38
N ALA A 149 -8.11 9.45 10.09
CA ALA A 149 -8.81 10.66 9.67
C ALA A 149 -10.30 10.67 10.08
N LEU A 150 -10.91 9.49 10.22
CA LEU A 150 -12.31 9.32 10.62
C LEU A 150 -12.49 9.11 12.13
N ALA A 151 -11.44 8.74 12.86
CA ALA A 151 -11.53 8.27 14.25
C ALA A 151 -11.80 9.39 15.27
N GLY A 152 -11.52 10.65 14.92
CA GLY A 152 -11.63 11.78 15.86
C GLY A 152 -10.65 11.68 17.04
N LEU A 153 -9.56 10.91 16.87
CA LEU A 153 -8.50 10.74 17.85
C LEU A 153 -7.30 11.63 17.48
N PRO A 154 -6.40 11.96 18.42
CA PRO A 154 -5.17 12.67 18.12
C PRO A 154 -4.33 11.95 17.06
N THR A 155 -3.85 12.67 16.06
CA THR A 155 -3.09 12.14 14.91
C THR A 155 -1.68 12.74 14.78
N ASP A 156 -1.27 13.56 15.75
CA ASP A 156 0.07 14.12 15.89
C ASP A 156 1.13 13.04 16.18
N ALA A 157 0.74 12.00 16.91
CA ALA A 157 1.52 10.77 17.08
C ALA A 157 0.60 9.55 17.20
N PHE A 158 0.89 8.50 16.42
CA PHE A 158 0.17 7.23 16.50
C PHE A 158 1.12 6.05 16.32
N PHE A 159 0.72 4.91 16.88
CA PHE A 159 1.44 3.65 16.76
C PHE A 159 0.62 2.65 15.95
N PHE A 160 1.18 2.20 14.82
CA PHE A 160 0.59 1.15 14.01
C PHE A 160 1.10 -0.23 14.43
N ALA A 161 0.21 -1.07 14.97
CA ALA A 161 0.57 -2.37 15.54
C ALA A 161 0.37 -3.57 14.58
N GLY A 162 0.01 -3.32 13.32
CA GLY A 162 -0.28 -4.37 12.34
C GLY A 162 -1.58 -5.12 12.61
N PHE A 163 -1.64 -6.39 12.17
CA PHE A 163 -2.80 -7.25 12.36
C PHE A 163 -2.85 -7.88 13.76
N LEU A 164 -4.02 -7.84 14.39
CA LEU A 164 -4.27 -8.57 15.62
C LEU A 164 -4.40 -10.09 15.38
N PRO A 165 -3.90 -10.94 16.29
CA PRO A 165 -4.12 -12.38 16.23
C PRO A 165 -5.62 -12.75 16.21
N ASN A 166 -5.94 -13.83 15.49
CA ASN A 166 -7.31 -14.33 15.42
C ASN A 166 -7.77 -14.94 16.76
N ALA A 167 -6.88 -15.68 17.43
CA ALA A 167 -7.16 -16.33 18.71
C ALA A 167 -7.35 -15.30 19.83
N SER A 168 -8.43 -15.45 20.60
CA SER A 168 -8.83 -14.49 21.66
C SER A 168 -7.73 -14.26 22.71
N GLY A 169 -7.10 -15.33 23.20
CA GLY A 169 -6.02 -15.25 24.19
C GLY A 169 -4.79 -14.51 23.66
N ALA A 170 -4.33 -14.85 22.46
CA ALA A 170 -3.20 -14.19 21.81
C ALA A 170 -3.50 -12.71 21.49
N ARG A 171 -4.74 -12.41 21.08
CA ARG A 171 -5.19 -11.04 20.83
C ARG A 171 -5.19 -10.21 22.11
N ARG A 172 -5.72 -10.72 23.22
CA ARG A 172 -5.71 -10.03 24.52
C ARG A 172 -4.28 -9.72 24.94
N LYS A 173 -3.39 -10.71 24.88
CA LYS A 173 -1.97 -10.53 25.20
C LYS A 173 -1.34 -9.43 24.34
N ARG A 174 -1.60 -9.45 23.02
CA ARG A 174 -1.08 -8.42 22.11
C ARG A 174 -1.59 -7.02 22.44
N LEU A 175 -2.85 -6.89 22.81
CA LEU A 175 -3.43 -5.61 23.24
C LEU A 175 -2.80 -5.10 24.54
N GLU A 176 -2.56 -5.99 25.51
CA GLU A 176 -1.88 -5.65 26.76
C GLU A 176 -0.44 -5.16 26.51
N GLU A 177 0.29 -5.79 25.58
CA GLU A 177 1.66 -5.38 25.20
C GLU A 177 1.73 -3.96 24.64
N VAL A 178 0.72 -3.54 23.86
CA VAL A 178 0.72 -2.23 23.19
C VAL A 178 -0.03 -1.16 23.95
N ALA A 179 -0.79 -1.51 25.00
CA ALA A 179 -1.63 -0.59 25.76
C ALA A 179 -0.84 0.51 26.48
N ALA A 180 0.42 0.25 26.80
CA ALA A 180 1.29 1.22 27.48
C ALA A 180 1.92 2.25 26.52
N ILE A 181 1.76 2.09 25.21
CA ILE A 181 2.34 3.00 24.22
C ILE A 181 1.53 4.30 24.21
N PRO A 182 2.15 5.48 24.45
CA PRO A 182 1.45 6.74 24.41
C PRO A 182 1.01 7.09 22.98
N GLY A 183 -0.17 7.70 22.86
CA GLY A 183 -0.74 8.14 21.59
C GLY A 183 -1.81 7.19 21.04
N THR A 184 -2.29 7.49 19.83
CA THR A 184 -3.36 6.71 19.20
C THR A 184 -2.82 5.37 18.72
N LEU A 185 -3.51 4.27 19.06
CA LEU A 185 -3.16 2.93 18.57
C LEU A 185 -3.99 2.58 17.34
N ALA A 186 -3.34 2.30 16.22
CA ALA A 186 -3.99 1.82 15.00
C ALA A 186 -3.69 0.33 14.79
N LEU A 187 -4.73 -0.49 14.69
CA LEU A 187 -4.63 -1.94 14.53
C LEU A 187 -5.56 -2.43 13.43
N LEU A 188 -5.13 -3.43 12.68
CA LEU A 188 -5.96 -4.12 11.69
C LEU A 188 -6.48 -5.45 12.25
N ARG A 189 -7.61 -5.90 11.70
CA ARG A 189 -8.20 -7.20 12.02
C ARG A 189 -8.81 -7.80 10.77
N ILE A 190 -8.62 -9.11 10.60
CA ILE A 190 -9.28 -9.87 9.53
C ILE A 190 -10.75 -10.07 9.91
N PRO A 191 -11.71 -9.81 9.01
CA PRO A 191 -13.12 -10.10 9.26
C PRO A 191 -13.30 -11.58 9.63
N GLN A 192 -14.05 -11.86 10.71
CA GLN A 192 -14.44 -13.23 11.01
C GLN A 192 -15.73 -13.53 10.23
N THR A 193 -15.70 -14.55 9.39
CA THR A 193 -16.81 -15.01 8.54
C THR A 193 -18.03 -15.47 9.33
N ASP A 194 -17.94 -15.59 10.66
CA ASP A 194 -19.02 -15.97 11.55
C ASP A 194 -19.57 -14.77 12.35
N CYS A 195 -19.89 -13.69 11.63
CA CYS A 195 -20.75 -12.64 12.12
C CYS A 195 -21.98 -12.58 11.23
N ARG A 196 -22.92 -13.51 11.45
CA ARG A 196 -24.34 -13.23 11.22
C ARG A 196 -24.74 -12.06 12.12
N LEU A 197 -24.46 -10.84 11.68
CA LEU A 197 -24.96 -9.61 12.28
C LEU A 197 -26.45 -9.47 11.95
N GLY A 198 -27.26 -10.30 12.59
CA GLY A 198 -28.61 -9.90 12.95
C GLY A 198 -28.49 -8.84 14.03
N GLY A 199 -28.68 -7.57 13.62
CA GLY A 199 -29.03 -6.42 14.46
C GLY A 199 -28.33 -6.25 15.81
N ARG A 200 -27.38 -5.33 15.88
CA ARG A 200 -27.24 -4.30 16.94
C ARG A 200 -25.98 -3.47 16.69
N TYR A 201 -26.17 -2.27 16.13
CA TYR A 201 -25.22 -1.18 16.27
C TYR A 201 -25.17 -0.79 17.75
N GLY A 202 -23.98 -0.84 18.36
CA GLY A 202 -23.78 -0.44 19.76
C GLY A 202 -22.29 -0.28 20.06
N ARG A 203 -21.86 0.99 20.10
CA ARG A 203 -20.53 1.51 20.45
C ARG A 203 -19.72 0.64 21.41
N SER A 204 -18.46 0.40 21.06
CA SER A 204 -17.38 0.18 22.03
C SER A 204 -16.17 1.05 21.67
N VAL A 205 -16.25 2.32 22.07
CA VAL A 205 -15.05 3.17 22.22
C VAL A 205 -14.58 2.95 23.65
N GLY A 206 -13.44 2.27 23.82
CA GLY A 206 -12.76 2.20 25.11
C GLY A 206 -12.19 3.58 25.43
N GLN A 207 -12.81 4.28 26.37
CA GLN A 207 -12.18 5.44 27.03
C GLN A 207 -11.03 4.93 27.90
N SER A 208 -9.85 5.53 27.76
CA SER A 208 -8.77 5.41 28.73
C SER A 208 -9.24 5.95 30.09
N PRO A 209 -8.85 5.32 31.22
CA PRO A 209 -9.15 5.87 32.53
C PRO A 209 -8.38 7.17 32.73
N GLY A 210 -9.10 8.22 33.12
CA GLY A 210 -8.54 9.55 33.38
C GLY A 210 -7.45 9.50 34.45
N GLY A 211 -6.24 9.91 34.05
CA GLY A 211 -5.21 10.34 34.99
C GLY A 211 -5.53 11.76 35.43
N ALA A 212 -6.07 11.90 36.63
CA ALA A 212 -6.02 13.15 37.36
C ALA A 212 -4.55 13.45 37.70
N LEU A 213 -4.08 14.64 37.36
CA LEU A 213 -2.85 15.20 37.88
C LEU A 213 -3.15 16.65 38.33
N PRO A 214 -2.41 17.13 39.36
CA PRO A 214 -2.88 18.05 40.40
C PRO A 214 -3.16 19.49 39.97
#